data_AF-A0A136IJG7-F1
#
_entry.id   AF-A0A136IJG7-F1
#
_cell.length_a   1.000
_cell.length_b   1.000
_cell.length_c   1.000
_cell.angle_alpha   90.00
_cell.angle_beta   90.00
_cell.angle_gamma   90.00
#
_symmetry.space_group_name_H-M   'P 1'
#
loop_
_entity.id
_entity.type
_entity.pdbx_description
1 polymer ?
#
loop_
_entity_poly.entity_id
_entity_poly.type
_entity_poly.pdbx_seq_one_letter_code
_entity_poly.pdbx_strand_id
1 'polypeptide(L)'
;MLTQGHFGYHVCVHSQEPRGDTVIKRTYYRELAGYVGCNTTALDDAAAITCLQSIDTLELTKASQVNTAEPVPTTFGCPTQDDITLYMSPSIAYAEGTYNSIRARYPWLSETSLDALLVLYPVAEFPANTTANRTSESYRVARIWRDVLMVCQPMYLAQTLSAAGSDVYLCDWNQTVTGPALAAVRGLYGGGVLLTGEFANTFGNVSVYVVNGYPFDPAPEDFALQHRGARSWSTFANTGRPRMEGKAIIWIAGGPNEGLSAVGGLGARPEMAEQKLHQRCAFTNSPDMIEQLRY
;
A
#
# COMPACT_ATOMS: atom_id res chain seq x y z
N MET A 1 17.76 8.23 15.54
CA MET A 1 17.69 8.96 14.25
C MET A 1 17.55 7.92 13.15
N LEU A 2 16.32 7.64 12.71
CA LEU A 2 16.06 6.80 11.54
C LEU A 2 15.87 7.73 10.35
N THR A 3 16.70 7.56 9.33
CA THR A 3 16.67 8.32 8.09
C THR A 3 15.40 8.02 7.30
N GLN A 4 14.84 9.07 6.69
CA GLN A 4 13.63 9.03 5.88
C GLN A 4 13.84 8.17 4.62
N GLY A 5 13.19 7.00 4.58
CA GLY A 5 12.96 6.25 3.35
C GLY A 5 11.67 6.75 2.69
N HIS A 6 11.73 7.12 1.41
CA HIS A 6 10.53 7.26 0.61
C HIS A 6 9.96 5.86 0.33
N PHE A 7 8.74 5.60 0.78
CA PHE A 7 8.03 4.36 0.49
C PHE A 7 7.44 4.45 -0.92
N GLY A 8 8.02 3.72 -1.87
CA GLY A 8 7.48 3.55 -3.21
C GLY A 8 6.60 2.31 -3.28
N TYR A 9 5.43 2.43 -3.91
CA TYR A 9 4.45 1.35 -4.08
C TYR A 9 4.87 0.35 -5.16
N HIS A 10 4.56 -0.94 -4.94
CA HIS A 10 4.56 -1.96 -6.00
C HIS A 10 3.17 -2.06 -6.60
N VAL A 11 2.87 -1.20 -7.58
CA VAL A 11 1.71 -1.34 -8.45
C VAL A 11 2.16 -2.09 -9.71
N CYS A 12 1.55 -3.23 -10.02
CA CYS A 12 1.80 -3.88 -11.30
C CYS A 12 0.91 -3.27 -12.38
N VAL A 13 1.56 -2.73 -13.40
CA VAL A 13 0.99 -2.03 -14.54
C VAL A 13 1.18 -2.93 -15.77
N HIS A 14 0.11 -3.23 -16.50
CA HIS A 14 0.21 -3.99 -17.76
C HIS A 14 -0.15 -3.11 -18.95
N SER A 15 0.79 -2.86 -19.87
CA SER A 15 0.53 -2.21 -21.16
C SER A 15 0.53 -3.24 -22.29
N GLN A 16 -0.42 -3.14 -23.22
CA GLN A 16 -0.60 -4.09 -24.33
C GLN A 16 0.26 -3.78 -25.57
N GLU A 17 1.31 -2.98 -25.46
CA GLU A 17 2.18 -2.68 -26.61
C GLU A 17 3.48 -3.50 -26.59
N PRO A 18 3.96 -3.99 -27.75
CA PRO A 18 5.24 -4.68 -27.83
C PRO A 18 6.35 -3.63 -27.74
N ARG A 19 6.91 -3.39 -26.55
CA ARG A 19 8.03 -2.43 -26.40
C ARG A 19 9.07 -2.96 -25.42
N GLY A 20 10.28 -3.18 -25.93
CA GLY A 20 11.45 -3.51 -25.11
C GLY A 20 11.74 -2.43 -24.07
N ASP A 21 12.34 -2.84 -22.95
CA ASP A 21 12.72 -2.04 -21.76
C ASP A 21 13.40 -0.69 -22.05
N THR A 22 13.96 -0.49 -23.24
CA THR A 22 14.61 0.74 -23.68
C THR A 22 13.65 1.87 -24.02
N VAL A 23 12.40 1.58 -24.40
CA VAL A 23 11.44 2.62 -24.83
C VAL A 23 10.77 3.32 -23.65
N ILE A 24 10.33 2.56 -22.63
CA ILE A 24 9.67 3.12 -21.44
C ILE A 24 10.64 4.03 -20.66
N LYS A 25 11.90 3.59 -20.50
CA LYS A 25 12.95 4.41 -19.86
C LYS A 25 13.18 5.72 -20.63
N ARG A 26 13.28 5.67 -21.96
CA ARG A 26 13.52 6.88 -22.77
C ARG A 26 12.35 7.87 -22.74
N THR A 27 11.10 7.42 -22.63
CA THR A 27 9.94 8.31 -22.51
C THR A 27 9.94 9.05 -21.17
N TYR A 28 10.11 8.32 -20.05
CA TYR A 28 10.17 8.91 -18.72
C TYR A 28 11.27 9.97 -18.59
N TYR A 29 12.49 9.65 -19.02
CA TYR A 29 13.59 10.62 -18.97
C TYR A 29 13.36 11.82 -19.90
N ARG A 30 12.58 11.66 -20.98
CA ARG A 30 12.23 12.77 -21.89
C ARG A 30 11.24 13.72 -21.24
N GLU A 31 10.24 13.20 -20.58
CA GLU A 31 9.24 14.01 -19.86
C GLU A 31 9.87 14.75 -18.69
N LEU A 32 10.69 14.04 -17.89
CA LEU A 32 11.45 14.64 -16.80
C LEU A 32 12.39 15.76 -17.32
N ALA A 33 13.15 15.50 -18.39
CA ALA A 33 14.01 16.51 -19.01
C ALA A 33 13.20 17.68 -19.59
N GLY A 34 12.01 17.42 -20.14
CA GLY A 34 11.10 18.47 -20.61
C GLY A 34 10.59 19.36 -19.49
N TYR A 35 10.21 18.75 -18.37
CA TYR A 35 9.69 19.46 -17.20
C TYR A 35 10.71 20.45 -16.61
N VAL A 36 11.98 20.05 -16.54
CA VAL A 36 13.06 20.90 -16.00
C VAL A 36 13.80 21.71 -17.07
N GLY A 37 13.35 21.67 -18.33
CA GLY A 37 13.95 22.44 -19.43
C GLY A 37 15.29 21.90 -19.94
N CYS A 38 15.65 20.66 -19.62
CA CYS A 38 16.87 19.99 -20.08
C CYS A 38 16.70 19.18 -21.39
N ASN A 39 15.59 19.34 -22.11
CA ASN A 39 15.29 18.62 -23.35
C ASN A 39 15.80 19.31 -24.63
N THR A 40 16.86 20.13 -24.53
CA THR A 40 17.40 20.90 -25.66
C THR A 40 18.26 20.08 -26.62
N THR A 41 18.66 18.87 -26.21
CA THR A 41 19.49 17.91 -26.97
C THR A 41 18.97 16.49 -26.76
N ALA A 42 19.58 15.47 -27.38
CA ALA A 42 19.19 14.09 -27.10
C ALA A 42 19.49 13.73 -25.64
N LEU A 43 18.71 12.84 -25.03
CA LEU A 43 18.84 12.52 -23.60
C LEU A 43 20.19 11.90 -23.22
N ASP A 44 20.83 11.24 -24.18
CA ASP A 44 22.16 10.65 -24.08
C ASP A 44 23.29 11.63 -24.46
N ASP A 45 22.96 12.85 -24.90
CA ASP A 45 23.96 13.88 -25.12
C ASP A 45 24.51 14.41 -23.80
N ALA A 46 25.82 14.66 -23.78
CA ALA A 46 26.51 15.21 -22.61
C ALA A 46 25.85 16.50 -22.10
N ALA A 47 25.30 17.33 -22.99
CA ALA A 47 24.63 18.58 -22.64
C ALA A 47 23.33 18.34 -21.83
N ALA A 48 22.50 17.37 -22.23
CA ALA A 48 21.29 17.01 -21.49
C ALA A 48 21.63 16.43 -20.11
N ILE A 49 22.65 15.56 -20.04
CA ILE A 49 23.10 14.95 -18.78
C ILE A 49 23.66 16.02 -17.83
N THR A 50 24.53 16.91 -18.32
CA THR A 50 25.07 18.02 -17.52
C THR A 50 23.98 18.97 -17.04
N CYS A 51 22.98 19.27 -17.89
CA CYS A 51 21.82 20.05 -17.49
C CYS A 51 21.07 19.38 -16.33
N LEU A 52 20.70 18.10 -16.48
CA LEU A 52 19.99 17.34 -15.44
C LEU A 52 20.78 17.25 -14.13
N GLN A 53 22.10 17.09 -14.19
CA GLN A 53 22.98 17.07 -13.02
C GLN A 53 23.08 18.43 -12.31
N SER A 54 22.73 19.52 -12.99
CA SER A 54 22.76 20.89 -12.43
C SER A 54 21.44 21.31 -11.78
N ILE A 55 20.37 20.53 -11.95
CA ILE A 55 19.06 20.83 -11.37
C ILE A 55 19.06 20.51 -9.88
N ASP A 56 18.43 21.38 -9.09
CA ASP A 56 18.23 21.16 -7.67
C ASP A 56 17.43 19.87 -7.42
N THR A 57 17.85 19.09 -6.43
CA THR A 57 17.22 17.80 -6.11
C THR A 57 15.72 17.90 -5.78
N LEU A 58 15.26 19.03 -5.23
CA LEU A 58 13.83 19.27 -4.98
C LEU A 58 13.06 19.48 -6.28
N GLU A 59 13.64 20.21 -7.24
CA GLU A 59 13.03 20.42 -8.56
C GLU A 59 13.01 19.13 -9.39
N LEU A 60 14.06 18.31 -9.33
CA LEU A 60 14.06 16.96 -9.91
C LEU A 60 13.01 16.05 -9.25
N THR A 61 12.81 16.17 -7.94
CA THR A 61 11.79 15.40 -7.22
C THR A 61 10.38 15.80 -7.67
N LYS A 62 10.09 17.10 -7.77
CA LYS A 62 8.82 17.60 -8.33
C LYS A 62 8.62 17.11 -9.76
N ALA A 63 9.65 17.19 -10.60
CA ALA A 63 9.60 16.70 -11.97
C ALA A 63 9.31 15.20 -12.07
N SER A 64 9.89 14.38 -11.18
CA SER A 64 9.63 12.94 -11.11
C SER A 64 8.23 12.58 -10.63
N GLN A 65 7.57 13.50 -9.93
CA GLN A 65 6.18 13.35 -9.47
C GLN A 65 5.17 13.80 -10.53
N VAL A 66 5.58 14.61 -11.50
CA VAL A 66 4.81 14.87 -12.72
C VAL A 66 4.96 13.68 -13.67
N ASN A 67 4.59 12.50 -13.18
CA ASN A 67 4.23 11.41 -14.06
C ASN A 67 2.81 11.69 -14.53
N THR A 68 2.69 11.96 -15.82
CA THR A 68 1.45 11.72 -16.52
C THR A 68 1.04 10.28 -16.18
N ALA A 69 -0.15 10.10 -15.61
CA ALA A 69 -0.76 8.79 -15.60
C ALA A 69 -0.99 8.44 -17.08
N GLU A 70 0.00 7.80 -17.72
CA GLU A 70 -0.28 7.10 -18.97
C GLU A 70 -1.49 6.21 -18.68
N PRO A 71 -2.53 6.20 -19.55
CA PRO A 71 -3.69 5.36 -19.34
C PRO A 71 -3.25 3.91 -19.27
N VAL A 72 -3.07 3.39 -18.06
CA VAL A 72 -2.76 2.00 -17.85
C VAL A 72 -4.06 1.25 -18.09
N PRO A 73 -4.11 0.32 -19.07
CA PRO A 73 -5.33 -0.45 -19.34
C PRO A 73 -5.83 -1.19 -18.10
N THR A 74 -4.90 -1.62 -17.23
CA THR A 74 -5.24 -2.34 -16.01
C THR A 74 -4.22 -2.22 -14.88
N THR A 75 -4.73 -2.05 -13.65
CA THR A 75 -3.95 -2.01 -12.40
C THR A 75 -4.43 -3.08 -11.41
N PHE A 76 -3.49 -3.73 -10.71
CA PHE A 76 -3.76 -4.66 -9.59
C PHE A 76 -2.93 -4.31 -8.35
N GLY A 77 -3.59 -4.20 -7.19
CA GLY A 77 -2.95 -3.90 -5.90
C GLY A 77 -3.61 -4.63 -4.73
N CYS A 78 -2.80 -4.99 -3.73
CA CYS A 78 -3.20 -5.84 -2.61
C CYS A 78 -2.55 -5.35 -1.30
N PRO A 79 -3.05 -4.27 -0.67
CA PRO A 79 -2.67 -3.95 0.70
C PRO A 79 -2.92 -5.14 1.63
N THR A 80 -2.09 -5.28 2.66
CA THR A 80 -2.32 -6.25 3.72
C THR A 80 -3.15 -5.64 4.84
N GLN A 81 -3.90 -6.48 5.55
CA GLN A 81 -4.86 -6.01 6.55
C GLN A 81 -4.20 -5.16 7.65
N ASP A 82 -2.93 -5.43 7.98
CA ASP A 82 -2.17 -4.78 9.06
C ASP A 82 -0.80 -4.22 8.59
N ASP A 83 -0.69 -3.75 7.33
CA ASP A 83 0.57 -3.34 6.66
C ASP A 83 1.57 -2.65 7.59
N ILE A 84 1.11 -1.61 8.30
CA ILE A 84 1.98 -0.69 9.03
C ILE A 84 2.25 -1.11 10.48
N THR A 85 1.61 -2.16 11.00
CA THR A 85 1.77 -2.58 12.41
C THR A 85 3.21 -2.95 12.78
N LEU A 86 4.02 -3.36 11.78
CA LEU A 86 5.45 -3.64 11.91
C LEU A 86 6.27 -2.39 12.32
N TYR A 87 5.84 -1.21 11.88
CA TYR A 87 6.58 0.04 12.06
C TYR A 87 6.10 0.85 13.27
N MET A 88 5.00 0.44 13.88
CA MET A 88 4.44 1.13 15.04
C MET A 88 5.02 0.60 16.33
N SER A 89 5.33 1.52 17.25
CA SER A 89 5.81 1.14 18.56
C SER A 89 4.69 0.42 19.33
N PRO A 90 4.93 -0.80 19.86
CA PRO A 90 3.94 -1.52 20.65
C PRO A 90 3.66 -0.82 21.99
N SER A 91 4.51 0.12 22.41
CA SER A 91 4.42 0.82 23.70
C SER A 91 3.57 2.10 23.69
N ILE A 92 2.96 2.49 22.57
CA ILE A 92 2.08 3.67 22.50
C ILE A 92 0.82 3.38 23.31
N ALA A 93 0.78 3.78 24.59
CA ALA A 93 -0.28 3.40 25.51
C ALA A 93 -1.45 4.39 25.60
N TYR A 94 -1.23 5.64 25.19
CA TYR A 94 -2.17 6.75 25.42
C TYR A 94 -2.45 7.51 24.13
N ALA A 95 -3.62 8.13 24.06
CA ALA A 95 -4.06 8.93 22.90
C ALA A 95 -3.06 10.03 22.51
N GLU A 96 -2.38 10.62 23.50
CA GLU A 96 -1.29 11.59 23.27
C GLU A 96 -0.16 11.00 22.41
N GLY A 97 0.19 9.73 22.61
CA GLY A 97 1.20 9.05 21.81
C GLY A 97 0.77 8.87 20.35
N THR A 98 -0.50 8.57 20.10
CA THR A 98 -1.08 8.49 18.76
C THR A 98 -1.08 9.86 18.08
N TYR A 99 -1.54 10.90 18.79
CA TYR A 99 -1.49 12.29 18.31
C TYR A 99 -0.07 12.70 17.94
N ASN A 100 0.89 12.51 18.86
CA ASN A 100 2.29 12.88 18.66
C ASN A 100 2.95 12.09 17.51
N SER A 101 2.57 10.83 17.30
CA SER A 101 3.07 10.03 16.17
C SER A 101 2.70 10.63 14.82
N ILE A 102 1.43 11.02 14.65
CA ILE A 102 0.95 11.63 13.40
C ILE A 102 1.57 13.02 13.23
N ARG A 103 1.57 13.82 14.31
CA ARG A 103 2.09 15.18 14.30
C ARG A 103 3.59 15.23 14.00
N ALA A 104 4.36 14.24 14.44
CA ALA A 104 5.78 14.13 14.13
C ALA A 104 6.06 13.98 12.62
N ARG A 105 5.15 13.34 11.86
CA ARG A 105 5.30 13.20 10.40
C ARG A 105 4.72 14.37 9.64
N TYR A 106 3.56 14.85 10.08
CA TYR A 106 2.78 15.87 9.41
C TYR A 106 2.64 17.08 10.34
N PRO A 107 3.75 17.80 10.66
CA PRO A 107 3.70 18.96 11.56
C PRO A 107 2.84 20.11 11.00
N TRP A 108 2.47 20.07 9.73
CA TRP A 108 1.67 21.08 9.05
C TRP A 108 0.18 20.74 8.90
N LEU A 109 -0.29 19.56 9.33
CA LEU A 109 -1.75 19.32 9.42
C LEU A 109 -2.38 20.39 10.33
N SER A 110 -3.52 20.94 9.97
CA SER A 110 -4.26 21.79 10.90
C SER A 110 -4.73 20.97 12.11
N GLU A 111 -4.91 21.62 13.27
CA GLU A 111 -5.45 20.94 14.46
C GLU A 111 -6.83 20.35 14.16
N THR A 112 -7.69 21.11 13.48
CA THR A 112 -9.03 20.65 13.04
C THR A 112 -8.95 19.38 12.20
N SER A 113 -8.02 19.30 11.24
CA SER A 113 -7.84 18.12 10.39
C SER A 113 -7.34 16.91 11.18
N LEU A 114 -6.40 17.11 12.11
CA LEU A 114 -5.87 16.04 12.93
C LEU A 114 -6.93 15.50 13.91
N ASP A 115 -7.70 16.38 14.55
CA ASP A 115 -8.81 16.00 15.42
C ASP A 115 -9.88 15.24 14.64
N ALA A 116 -10.27 15.74 13.47
CA ALA A 116 -11.21 15.06 12.60
C ALA A 116 -10.71 13.68 12.16
N LEU A 117 -9.41 13.56 11.82
CA LEU A 117 -8.79 12.29 11.51
C LEU A 117 -8.91 11.32 12.70
N LEU A 118 -8.53 11.75 13.91
CA LEU A 118 -8.52 10.91 15.10
C LEU A 118 -9.93 10.42 15.50
N VAL A 119 -10.97 11.23 15.26
CA VAL A 119 -12.38 10.85 15.52
C VAL A 119 -12.83 9.67 14.66
N LEU A 120 -12.29 9.51 13.45
CA LEU A 120 -12.64 8.40 12.55
C LEU A 120 -12.10 7.04 13.00
N TYR A 121 -11.24 7.01 14.02
CA TYR A 121 -10.58 5.82 14.55
C TYR A 121 -10.74 5.80 16.08
N PRO A 122 -11.94 5.56 16.62
CA PRO A 122 -12.12 5.53 18.07
C PRO A 122 -11.36 4.34 18.67
N VAL A 123 -10.65 4.57 19.79
CA VAL A 123 -9.79 3.55 20.43
C VAL A 123 -10.54 2.26 20.81
N ALA A 124 -11.84 2.36 21.07
CA ALA A 124 -12.71 1.22 21.40
C ALA A 124 -12.81 0.17 20.28
N GLU A 125 -12.48 0.53 19.03
CA GLU A 125 -12.42 -0.40 17.90
C GLU A 125 -11.14 -1.23 17.87
N PHE A 126 -10.16 -0.89 18.72
CA PHE A 126 -8.82 -1.46 18.70
C PHE A 126 -8.54 -2.14 20.03
N PRO A 127 -9.05 -3.35 20.29
CA PRO A 127 -8.81 -4.05 21.54
C PRO A 127 -7.31 -4.32 21.74
N ALA A 128 -6.82 -4.10 22.95
CA ALA A 128 -5.43 -4.42 23.31
C ALA A 128 -5.21 -5.94 23.25
N ASN A 129 -3.98 -6.34 22.90
CA ASN A 129 -3.55 -7.73 22.96
C ASN A 129 -2.46 -7.84 24.02
N THR A 130 -2.87 -8.17 25.24
CA THR A 130 -1.98 -8.26 26.41
C THR A 130 -0.96 -9.39 26.27
N THR A 131 -1.33 -10.51 25.65
CA THR A 131 -0.42 -11.63 25.36
C THR A 131 0.70 -11.21 24.40
N ALA A 132 0.39 -10.35 23.44
CA ALA A 132 1.36 -9.80 22.50
C ALA A 132 2.08 -8.53 23.00
N ASN A 133 1.81 -8.07 24.22
CA ASN A 133 2.28 -6.78 24.75
C ASN A 133 1.98 -5.59 23.82
N ARG A 134 0.75 -5.54 23.28
CA ARG A 134 0.28 -4.46 22.39
C ARG A 134 -0.94 -3.78 22.97
N THR A 135 -0.90 -2.46 22.97
CA THR A 135 -1.95 -1.59 23.48
C THR A 135 -2.97 -1.27 22.40
N SER A 136 -4.16 -0.83 22.82
CA SER A 136 -5.20 -0.33 21.89
C SER A 136 -4.72 0.83 21.03
N GLU A 137 -3.99 1.77 21.62
CA GLU A 137 -3.46 2.94 20.90
C GLU A 137 -2.37 2.55 19.90
N SER A 138 -1.60 1.48 20.14
CA SER A 138 -0.64 0.96 19.15
C SER A 138 -1.32 0.41 17.89
N TYR A 139 -2.47 -0.27 18.02
CA TYR A 139 -3.25 -0.73 16.88
C TYR A 139 -4.00 0.41 16.18
N ARG A 140 -4.56 1.35 16.96
CA ARG A 140 -5.24 2.53 16.44
C ARG A 140 -4.31 3.34 15.54
N VAL A 141 -3.12 3.69 16.03
CA VAL A 141 -2.14 4.46 15.26
C VAL A 141 -1.65 3.68 14.03
N ALA A 142 -1.47 2.35 14.15
CA ALA A 142 -1.13 1.50 13.00
C ALA A 142 -2.21 1.54 11.91
N ARG A 143 -3.50 1.48 12.29
CA ARG A 143 -4.60 1.56 11.32
C ARG A 143 -4.68 2.93 10.65
N ILE A 144 -4.51 4.03 11.42
CA ILE A 144 -4.47 5.38 10.84
C ILE A 144 -3.34 5.49 9.80
N TRP A 145 -2.14 5.03 10.15
CA TRP A 145 -1.00 5.10 9.25
C TRP A 145 -1.16 4.20 8.02
N ARG A 146 -1.68 2.98 8.20
CA ARG A 146 -2.02 2.07 7.09
C ARG A 146 -3.00 2.74 6.14
N ASP A 147 -4.06 3.33 6.66
CA ASP A 147 -5.09 3.93 5.82
C ASP A 147 -4.52 5.18 5.08
N VAL A 148 -3.74 6.02 5.76
CA VAL A 148 -3.10 7.21 5.15
C VAL A 148 -2.02 6.86 4.11
N LEU A 149 -1.18 5.86 4.37
CA LEU A 149 0.02 5.58 3.56
C LEU A 149 -0.10 4.40 2.61
N MET A 150 -1.07 3.49 2.79
CA MET A 150 -1.07 2.22 2.05
C MET A 150 -2.42 1.89 1.42
N VAL A 151 -3.52 2.50 1.87
CA VAL A 151 -4.87 2.07 1.45
C VAL A 151 -5.60 3.19 0.74
N CYS A 152 -5.74 4.36 1.37
CA CYS A 152 -6.58 5.41 0.83
C CYS A 152 -5.99 6.02 -0.45
N GLN A 153 -4.66 6.17 -0.56
CA GLN A 153 -4.04 6.67 -1.79
C GLN A 153 -4.21 5.69 -2.96
N PRO A 154 -3.90 4.37 -2.81
CA PRO A 154 -4.19 3.41 -3.87
C PRO A 154 -5.67 3.29 -4.22
N MET A 155 -6.58 3.43 -3.25
CA MET A 155 -8.02 3.48 -3.53
C MET A 155 -8.42 4.73 -4.31
N TYR A 156 -7.85 5.90 -4.00
CA TYR A 156 -8.09 7.13 -4.76
C TYR A 156 -7.62 7.00 -6.21
N LEU A 157 -6.41 6.46 -6.39
CA LEU A 157 -5.85 6.17 -7.71
C LEU A 157 -6.74 5.18 -8.47
N ALA A 158 -7.17 4.10 -7.82
CA ALA A 158 -8.05 3.10 -8.41
C ALA A 158 -9.39 3.68 -8.86
N GLN A 159 -10.01 4.54 -8.04
CA GLN A 159 -11.24 5.24 -8.40
C GLN A 159 -11.04 6.17 -9.60
N THR A 160 -9.94 6.92 -9.62
CA THR A 160 -9.59 7.83 -10.72
C THR A 160 -9.36 7.08 -12.03
N LEU A 161 -8.57 5.99 -11.99
CA LEU A 161 -8.32 5.14 -13.15
C LEU A 161 -9.61 4.47 -13.65
N SER A 162 -10.44 3.97 -12.75
CA SER A 162 -11.72 3.37 -13.10
C SER A 162 -12.67 4.39 -13.75
N ALA A 163 -12.72 5.62 -13.24
CA ALA A 163 -13.51 6.70 -13.82
C ALA A 163 -12.98 7.13 -15.21
N ALA A 164 -11.68 6.97 -15.44
CA ALA A 164 -11.04 7.19 -16.74
C ALA A 164 -11.23 6.00 -17.72
N GLY A 165 -11.90 4.92 -17.31
CA GLY A 165 -12.23 3.77 -18.15
C GLY A 165 -11.26 2.58 -18.06
N SER A 166 -10.28 2.62 -17.16
CA SER A 166 -9.40 1.47 -16.91
C SER A 166 -10.10 0.36 -16.13
N ASP A 167 -9.73 -0.89 -16.39
CA ASP A 167 -10.10 -2.01 -15.53
C ASP A 167 -9.22 -1.96 -14.26
N VAL A 168 -9.80 -1.91 -13.07
CA VAL A 168 -9.03 -1.85 -11.81
C VAL A 168 -9.44 -2.97 -10.86
N TYR A 169 -8.43 -3.65 -10.32
CA TYR A 169 -8.57 -4.75 -9.40
C TYR A 169 -7.87 -4.41 -8.08
N LEU A 170 -8.60 -4.47 -6.98
CA LEU A 170 -8.05 -4.29 -5.64
C LEU A 170 -8.32 -5.54 -4.81
N CYS A 171 -7.39 -5.86 -3.92
CA CYS A 171 -7.57 -6.92 -2.94
C CYS A 171 -7.20 -6.46 -1.54
N ASP A 172 -7.75 -7.13 -0.52
CA ASP A 172 -7.37 -6.97 0.88
C ASP A 172 -6.79 -8.31 1.35
N TRP A 173 -5.49 -8.34 1.63
CA TRP A 173 -4.81 -9.57 1.99
C TRP A 173 -4.92 -9.83 3.49
N ASN A 174 -5.59 -10.92 3.87
CA ASN A 174 -6.07 -11.17 5.23
C ASN A 174 -5.54 -12.50 5.83
N GLN A 175 -4.45 -13.05 5.31
CA GLN A 175 -3.82 -14.25 5.87
C GLN A 175 -2.31 -14.26 5.64
N THR A 176 -1.53 -14.72 6.62
CA THR A 176 -0.08 -14.78 6.47
C THR A 176 0.52 -16.01 7.15
N VAL A 177 1.57 -16.55 6.53
CA VAL A 177 2.46 -17.58 7.11
C VAL A 177 3.65 -16.99 7.88
N THR A 178 3.86 -15.66 7.80
CA THR A 178 5.07 -15.02 8.36
C THR A 178 4.97 -14.71 9.85
N GLY A 179 3.77 -14.77 10.43
CA GLY A 179 3.51 -14.41 11.83
C GLY A 179 4.44 -15.11 12.83
N PRO A 180 4.52 -16.46 12.85
CA PRO A 180 5.39 -17.20 13.77
C PRO A 180 6.88 -16.86 13.62
N ALA A 181 7.37 -16.72 12.39
CA ALA A 181 8.75 -16.35 12.12
C ALA A 181 9.08 -14.92 12.61
N LEU A 182 8.20 -13.96 12.34
CA LEU A 182 8.37 -12.56 12.79
C LEU A 182 8.31 -12.44 14.32
N ALA A 183 7.43 -13.21 14.96
CA ALA A 183 7.38 -13.31 16.41
C ALA A 183 8.70 -13.84 16.99
N ALA A 184 9.26 -14.90 16.40
CA ALA A 184 10.51 -15.51 16.85
C ALA A 184 11.76 -14.64 16.58
N VAL A 185 11.85 -14.00 15.41
CA VAL A 185 13.04 -13.21 15.00
C VAL A 185 13.06 -11.83 15.64
N ARG A 186 11.90 -11.17 15.72
CA ARG A 186 11.79 -9.75 16.08
C ARG A 186 10.98 -9.48 17.34
N GLY A 187 10.47 -10.52 18.00
CA GLY A 187 9.55 -10.36 19.14
C GLY A 187 8.22 -9.70 18.75
N LEU A 188 7.84 -9.77 17.47
CA LEU A 188 6.65 -9.09 16.93
C LEU A 188 5.40 -9.96 17.06
N TYR A 189 5.00 -10.22 18.29
CA TYR A 189 3.73 -10.87 18.58
C TYR A 189 2.57 -9.94 18.23
N GLY A 190 1.42 -10.52 17.83
CA GLY A 190 0.19 -9.77 17.56
C GLY A 190 0.29 -8.74 16.42
N GLY A 191 1.23 -8.90 15.48
CA GLY A 191 1.38 -7.97 14.35
C GLY A 191 0.26 -8.08 13.30
N GLY A 192 -0.49 -9.19 13.29
CA GLY A 192 -1.48 -9.46 12.27
C GLY A 192 -0.86 -9.78 10.91
N VAL A 193 -1.53 -9.38 9.83
CA VAL A 193 -1.07 -9.57 8.45
C VAL A 193 -0.26 -8.36 8.03
N LEU A 194 1.05 -8.43 8.25
CA LEU A 194 1.97 -7.33 8.05
C LEU A 194 2.30 -7.07 6.57
N LEU A 195 2.84 -5.88 6.29
CA LEU A 195 3.31 -5.47 4.97
C LEU A 195 4.25 -6.53 4.39
N THR A 196 4.05 -6.87 3.11
CA THR A 196 4.76 -7.95 2.38
C THR A 196 4.44 -9.37 2.85
N GLY A 197 3.50 -9.56 3.78
CA GLY A 197 3.07 -10.87 4.25
C GLY A 197 2.45 -11.75 3.15
N GLU A 198 2.01 -11.14 2.06
CA GLU A 198 1.48 -11.80 0.87
C GLU A 198 2.57 -12.33 -0.07
N PHE A 199 3.82 -11.85 0.01
CA PHE A 199 4.83 -12.10 -1.02
C PHE A 199 5.05 -13.58 -1.31
N ALA A 200 5.22 -14.41 -0.28
CA ALA A 200 5.47 -15.83 -0.51
C ALA A 200 4.29 -16.57 -1.14
N ASN A 201 3.06 -16.10 -0.89
CA ASN A 201 1.86 -16.60 -1.56
C ASN A 201 1.83 -16.12 -3.02
N THR A 202 2.13 -14.84 -3.27
CA THR A 202 2.20 -14.23 -4.59
C THR A 202 3.24 -14.90 -5.50
N PHE A 203 4.42 -15.23 -4.96
CA PHE A 203 5.48 -15.93 -5.71
C PHE A 203 5.33 -17.46 -5.72
N GLY A 204 4.29 -17.99 -5.07
CA GLY A 204 4.06 -19.43 -5.05
C GLY A 204 5.13 -20.20 -4.31
N ASN A 205 5.77 -19.63 -3.29
CA ASN A 205 6.84 -20.27 -2.51
C ASN A 205 6.78 -19.92 -1.01
N VAL A 206 5.79 -20.46 -0.28
CA VAL A 206 5.72 -20.31 1.18
C VAL A 206 6.87 -21.00 1.91
N SER A 207 7.49 -22.01 1.29
CA SER A 207 8.65 -22.73 1.82
C SER A 207 9.91 -21.88 1.96
N VAL A 208 9.93 -20.65 1.40
CA VAL A 208 11.01 -19.69 1.63
C VAL A 208 11.22 -19.37 3.12
N TYR A 209 10.19 -19.57 3.94
CA TYR A 209 10.27 -19.37 5.40
C TYR A 209 10.66 -20.62 6.17
N VAL A 210 10.96 -21.73 5.50
CA VAL A 210 11.63 -22.89 6.11
C VAL A 210 13.10 -22.53 6.34
N VAL A 211 13.33 -21.72 7.37
CA VAL A 211 14.65 -21.27 7.79
C VAL A 211 15.01 -22.01 9.07
N ASN A 212 16.19 -22.64 9.09
CA ASN A 212 16.66 -23.42 10.23
C ASN A 212 16.58 -22.62 11.54
N GLY A 213 15.78 -23.12 12.49
CA GLY A 213 15.64 -22.57 13.83
C GLY A 213 14.44 -21.64 14.07
N TYR A 214 13.63 -21.34 13.04
CA TYR A 214 12.42 -20.54 13.21
C TYR A 214 11.14 -21.39 13.11
N PRO A 215 10.10 -21.10 13.92
CA PRO A 215 8.82 -21.76 13.80
C PRO A 215 8.19 -21.49 12.43
N PHE A 216 7.81 -22.57 11.73
CA PHE A 216 7.09 -22.52 10.47
C PHE A 216 6.16 -23.74 10.40
N ASP A 217 4.86 -23.48 10.55
CA ASP A 217 3.82 -24.52 10.57
C ASP A 217 2.61 -24.04 9.73
N PRO A 218 2.76 -24.01 8.39
CA PRO A 218 1.68 -23.57 7.52
C PRO A 218 0.52 -24.55 7.54
N ALA A 219 -0.70 -24.03 7.60
CA ALA A 219 -1.92 -24.82 7.52
C ALA A 219 -2.25 -25.17 6.05
N PRO A 220 -3.09 -26.19 5.78
CA PRO A 220 -3.55 -26.51 4.42
C PRO A 220 -4.13 -25.30 3.68
N GLU A 221 -4.78 -24.38 4.39
CA GLU A 221 -5.36 -23.15 3.87
C GLU A 221 -4.29 -22.18 3.34
N ASP A 222 -3.09 -22.17 3.92
CA ASP A 222 -1.97 -21.35 3.46
C ASP A 222 -1.48 -21.81 2.09
N PHE A 223 -1.30 -23.12 1.90
CA PHE A 223 -0.93 -23.68 0.60
C PHE A 223 -2.03 -23.45 -0.45
N ALA A 224 -3.30 -23.54 -0.03
CA ALA A 224 -4.42 -23.25 -0.91
C ALA A 224 -4.42 -21.77 -1.35
N LEU A 225 -4.16 -20.83 -0.42
CA LEU A 225 -4.04 -19.41 -0.70
C LEU A 225 -2.83 -19.11 -1.59
N GLN A 226 -1.66 -19.68 -1.31
CA GLN A 226 -0.48 -19.61 -2.17
C GLN A 226 -0.81 -19.99 -3.62
N HIS A 227 -1.52 -21.10 -3.81
CA HIS A 227 -1.91 -21.55 -5.14
C HIS A 227 -2.81 -20.54 -5.86
N ARG A 228 -3.80 -19.96 -5.16
CA ARG A 228 -4.72 -18.96 -5.73
C ARG A 228 -4.02 -17.62 -5.97
N GLY A 229 -3.22 -17.15 -5.02
CA GLY A 229 -2.45 -15.90 -5.09
C GLY A 229 -1.50 -15.90 -6.28
N ALA A 230 -0.60 -16.88 -6.35
CA ALA A 230 0.36 -16.99 -7.45
C ALA A 230 -0.31 -17.10 -8.84
N ARG A 231 -1.40 -17.88 -8.94
CA ARG A 231 -2.17 -17.97 -10.18
C ARG A 231 -2.84 -16.65 -10.54
N SER A 232 -3.35 -15.89 -9.57
CA SER A 232 -4.02 -14.63 -9.84
C SER A 232 -3.05 -13.58 -10.38
N TRP A 233 -1.88 -13.46 -9.76
CA TRP A 233 -0.81 -12.56 -10.22
C TRP A 233 -0.25 -12.96 -11.60
N SER A 234 0.04 -14.24 -11.83
CA SER A 234 0.50 -14.71 -13.13
C SER A 234 -0.56 -14.58 -14.24
N THR A 235 -1.85 -14.81 -13.92
CA THR A 235 -2.95 -14.59 -14.88
C THR A 235 -3.09 -13.11 -15.21
N PHE A 236 -2.98 -12.23 -14.21
CA PHE A 236 -2.97 -10.78 -14.42
C PHE A 236 -1.83 -10.36 -15.33
N ALA A 237 -0.61 -10.82 -15.05
CA ALA A 237 0.56 -10.52 -15.88
C ALA A 237 0.41 -10.98 -17.34
N ASN A 238 -0.30 -12.10 -17.57
CA ASN A 238 -0.50 -12.67 -18.90
C ASN A 238 -1.70 -12.10 -19.66
N THR A 239 -2.75 -11.67 -18.96
CA THR A 239 -4.06 -11.36 -19.58
C THR A 239 -4.59 -9.97 -19.26
N GLY A 240 -3.93 -9.22 -18.37
CA GLY A 240 -4.46 -7.99 -17.80
C GLY A 240 -5.67 -8.21 -16.91
N ARG A 241 -5.97 -9.43 -16.46
CA ARG A 241 -7.07 -9.72 -15.53
C ARG A 241 -6.63 -10.76 -14.49
N PRO A 242 -6.80 -10.51 -13.19
CA PRO A 242 -6.53 -11.54 -12.21
C PRO A 242 -7.58 -12.65 -12.35
N ARG A 243 -7.24 -13.85 -11.88
CA ARG A 243 -8.20 -14.96 -11.80
C ARG A 243 -9.29 -14.71 -10.76
N MET A 244 -9.01 -13.85 -9.77
CA MET A 244 -9.99 -13.36 -8.81
C MET A 244 -10.93 -12.39 -9.56
N GLU A 245 -12.17 -12.81 -9.81
CA GLU A 245 -13.15 -12.01 -10.54
C GLU A 245 -13.61 -10.81 -9.71
N GLY A 246 -13.86 -9.66 -10.35
CA GLY A 246 -14.43 -8.47 -9.71
C GLY A 246 -13.90 -7.16 -10.27
N LYS A 247 -14.70 -6.45 -11.08
CA LYS A 247 -14.38 -5.06 -11.47
C LYS A 247 -14.93 -4.11 -10.41
N ALA A 248 -14.11 -3.19 -9.90
CA ALA A 248 -14.50 -2.18 -8.91
C ALA A 248 -15.10 -2.73 -7.58
N ILE A 249 -14.68 -3.92 -7.15
CA ILE A 249 -15.01 -4.56 -5.86
C ILE A 249 -13.68 -5.06 -5.26
N ILE A 250 -13.52 -5.00 -3.93
CA ILE A 250 -12.32 -5.51 -3.25
C ILE A 250 -12.45 -7.02 -3.10
N TRP A 251 -11.43 -7.76 -3.52
CA TRP A 251 -11.32 -9.19 -3.22
C TRP A 251 -10.59 -9.40 -1.89
N ILE A 252 -11.23 -9.99 -0.89
CA ILE A 252 -10.53 -10.42 0.32
C ILE A 252 -9.76 -11.69 -0.02
N ALA A 253 -8.44 -11.69 0.18
CA ALA A 253 -7.56 -12.84 -0.07
C ALA A 253 -7.17 -13.52 1.26
N GLY A 254 -7.56 -14.78 1.43
CA GLY A 254 -7.37 -15.54 2.66
C GLY A 254 -8.39 -15.24 3.76
N GLY A 255 -8.18 -15.88 4.91
CA GLY A 255 -9.05 -15.74 6.06
C GLY A 255 -10.40 -16.46 5.92
N PRO A 256 -11.28 -16.36 6.93
CA PRO A 256 -12.51 -17.16 7.01
C PRO A 256 -13.58 -16.74 6.00
N ASN A 257 -13.62 -15.48 5.57
CA ASN A 257 -14.62 -14.98 4.61
C ASN A 257 -13.98 -14.49 3.30
N GLU A 258 -13.03 -15.25 2.73
CA GLU A 258 -12.45 -14.96 1.41
C GLU A 258 -13.52 -14.70 0.32
N GLY A 259 -13.24 -13.75 -0.57
CA GLY A 259 -14.03 -13.49 -1.77
C GLY A 259 -14.36 -12.03 -2.01
N LEU A 260 -15.23 -11.78 -2.99
CA LEU A 260 -15.67 -10.44 -3.35
C LEU A 260 -16.42 -9.76 -2.19
N SER A 261 -16.06 -8.50 -1.93
CA SER A 261 -16.66 -7.65 -0.92
C SER A 261 -16.78 -6.21 -1.38
N ALA A 262 -17.93 -5.59 -1.10
CA ALA A 262 -18.00 -4.13 -1.14
C ALA A 262 -17.02 -3.52 -0.12
N VAL A 263 -16.57 -2.30 -0.41
CA VAL A 263 -15.71 -1.49 0.49
C VAL A 263 -16.43 -1.15 1.80
N GLY A 264 -17.77 -1.07 1.77
CA GLY A 264 -18.63 -0.78 2.91
C GLY A 264 -20.11 -0.91 2.54
N GLY A 265 -21.00 -0.81 3.53
CA GLY A 265 -22.45 -0.87 3.30
C GLY A 265 -22.99 -2.26 2.97
N LEU A 266 -24.12 -2.31 2.25
CA LEU A 266 -24.75 -3.56 1.86
C LEU A 266 -23.83 -4.35 0.90
N GLY A 267 -23.55 -5.60 1.24
CA GLY A 267 -22.63 -6.46 0.46
C GLY A 267 -21.16 -6.36 0.88
N ALA A 268 -20.82 -5.57 1.91
CA ALA A 268 -19.53 -5.65 2.55
C ALA A 268 -19.48 -6.89 3.46
N ARG A 269 -18.44 -7.70 3.29
CA ARG A 269 -18.11 -8.80 4.19
C ARG A 269 -17.58 -8.25 5.52
N PRO A 270 -17.64 -9.02 6.62
CA PRO A 270 -17.27 -8.54 7.96
C PRO A 270 -15.89 -7.86 8.00
N GLU A 271 -14.88 -8.45 7.35
CA GLU A 271 -13.50 -7.97 7.32
C GLU A 271 -13.34 -6.64 6.59
N MET A 272 -14.19 -6.32 5.62
CA MET A 272 -14.19 -5.00 4.98
C MET A 272 -15.05 -4.01 5.75
N ALA A 273 -16.19 -4.47 6.28
CA ALA A 273 -17.12 -3.63 7.03
C ALA A 273 -16.47 -3.03 8.28
N GLU A 274 -15.65 -3.79 8.99
CA GLU A 274 -14.93 -3.33 10.19
C GLU A 274 -13.91 -2.22 9.89
N GLN A 275 -13.37 -2.18 8.68
CA GLN A 275 -12.31 -1.23 8.32
C GLN A 275 -12.87 0.17 8.05
N LYS A 276 -14.16 0.32 7.77
CA LYS A 276 -14.83 1.60 7.50
C LYS A 276 -14.12 2.46 6.44
N LEU A 277 -13.47 1.82 5.47
CA LEU A 277 -12.64 2.48 4.46
C LEU A 277 -13.43 3.50 3.62
N HIS A 278 -14.72 3.27 3.38
CA HIS A 278 -15.55 4.27 2.69
C HIS A 278 -15.54 5.62 3.41
N GLN A 279 -15.73 5.64 4.74
CA GLN A 279 -15.75 6.88 5.51
C GLN A 279 -14.32 7.44 5.70
N ARG A 280 -13.38 6.57 6.06
CA ARG A 280 -12.00 6.97 6.37
C ARG A 280 -11.29 7.52 5.13
N CYS A 281 -11.36 6.81 4.01
CA CYS A 281 -10.73 7.26 2.77
C CYS A 281 -11.47 8.42 2.10
N ALA A 282 -12.78 8.59 2.31
CA ALA A 282 -13.46 9.81 1.85
C ALA A 282 -12.90 11.07 2.54
N PHE A 283 -12.57 10.99 3.83
CA PHE A 283 -11.92 12.09 4.53
C PHE A 283 -10.44 12.24 4.13
N THR A 284 -9.66 11.15 4.20
CA THR A 284 -8.22 11.16 3.89
C THR A 284 -7.90 11.60 2.46
N ASN A 285 -8.79 11.30 1.51
CA ASN A 285 -8.66 11.69 0.09
C ASN A 285 -9.47 12.97 -0.24
N SER A 286 -9.95 13.71 0.75
CA SER A 286 -10.56 15.02 0.48
C SER A 286 -9.49 16.01 0.00
N PRO A 287 -9.84 17.02 -0.85
CA PRO A 287 -8.86 17.97 -1.37
C PRO A 287 -8.00 18.63 -0.28
N ASP A 288 -8.62 19.09 0.81
CA ASP A 288 -7.94 19.73 1.93
C ASP A 288 -6.98 18.78 2.66
N MET A 289 -7.35 17.49 2.79
CA MET A 289 -6.49 16.49 3.41
C MET A 289 -5.35 16.08 2.50
N ILE A 290 -5.57 15.97 1.18
CA ILE A 290 -4.50 15.69 0.20
C ILE A 290 -3.46 16.81 0.24
N GLU A 291 -3.89 18.08 0.19
CA GLU A 291 -2.98 19.23 0.28
C GLU A 291 -2.16 19.20 1.58
N GLN A 292 -2.80 18.89 2.71
CA GLN A 292 -2.13 18.81 3.99
C GLN A 292 -1.30 17.54 4.18
N LEU A 293 -1.60 16.43 3.52
CA LEU A 293 -0.80 15.20 3.62
C LEU A 293 0.35 15.19 2.60
N ARG A 294 0.27 16.03 1.56
CA ARG A 294 1.28 16.27 0.52
C ARG A 294 1.69 14.99 -0.21
N TYR A 295 0.71 14.27 -0.73
CA TYR A 295 0.91 13.14 -1.65
C TYR A 295 0.07 13.31 -2.90
#